data_AF-A0A534H663-F1
#
_entry.id   AF-A0A534H663-F1
#
_cell.length_a   1.000
_cell.length_b   1.000
_cell.length_c   1.000
_cell.angle_alpha   90.00
_cell.angle_beta   90.00
_cell.angle_gamma   90.00
#
_symmetry.space_group_name_H-M   'P 1'
#
loop_
_entity.id
_entity.type
_entity.pdbx_description
1 polymer ?
#
loop_
_entity_poly.entity_id
_entity_poly.type
_entity_poly.pdbx_seq_one_letter_code
_entity_poly.pdbx_strand_id
1 'polypeptide(L)'
;MITRLRHVVETLILLTSLTLLGGICLSWTLVALPLLLVLPPGPGRRCGRLGILLGFRLYVWTLILMGAYRLDLRALSVLREGPPVVLAPNHPSLIDALLIIAHEPRVACVMKSALMNNVFLGAGARLARYIRHDPPRRMIHEAVAELRRGG
;
A
#
# COMPACT_ATOMS: atom_id res chain seq x y z
N MET A 1 18.98 18.10 28.19
CA MET A 1 17.51 18.34 28.25
C MET A 1 16.87 18.37 26.86
N ILE A 2 17.45 19.11 25.90
CA ILE A 2 16.95 19.25 24.52
C ILE A 2 16.86 17.92 23.74
N THR A 3 17.85 17.03 23.87
CA THR A 3 17.84 15.69 23.25
C THR A 3 16.72 14.80 23.77
N ARG A 4 16.40 14.88 25.07
CA ARG A 4 15.31 14.10 25.68
C ARG A 4 13.95 14.55 25.15
N LEU A 5 13.75 15.87 25.03
CA LEU A 5 12.51 16.42 24.47
C LEU A 5 12.32 16.03 23.00
N ARG A 6 13.40 16.05 22.21
CA ARG A 6 13.37 15.63 20.80
C ARG A 6 12.97 14.15 20.67
N HIS A 7 13.55 13.27 21.48
CA HIS A 7 13.19 11.85 21.47
C HIS A 7 11.74 11.59 21.89
N VAL A 8 11.21 12.35 22.85
CA VAL A 8 9.79 12.23 23.23
C VAL A 8 8.89 12.63 22.06
N VAL A 9 9.21 13.74 21.38
CA VAL A 9 8.45 14.19 20.20
C VAL A 9 8.54 13.16 19.06
N GLU A 10 9.73 12.67 18.73
CA GLU A 10 9.94 11.63 17.71
C GLU A 10 9.15 10.35 18.04
N THR A 11 9.14 9.93 19.31
CA THR A 11 8.40 8.75 19.77
C THR A 11 6.89 8.94 19.67
N LEU A 12 6.39 10.12 20.05
CA LEU A 12 4.97 10.46 19.94
C LEU A 12 4.52 10.49 18.48
N ILE A 13 5.32 11.07 17.58
CA ILE A 13 5.07 11.07 16.14
C ILE A 13 5.00 9.63 15.61
N LEU A 14 5.98 8.79 15.98
CA LEU A 14 6.01 7.39 15.56
C LEU A 14 4.76 6.63 16.03
N LEU A 15 4.43 6.70 17.33
CA LEU A 15 3.26 6.03 17.90
C LEU A 15 1.96 6.49 17.26
N THR A 16 1.79 7.80 17.09
CA THR A 16 0.61 8.39 16.44
C THR A 16 0.50 7.90 15.00
N SER A 17 1.61 7.89 14.25
CA SER A 17 1.64 7.43 12.88
C SER A 17 1.32 5.93 12.74
N LEU A 18 1.85 5.08 13.62
CA LEU A 18 1.59 3.65 13.60
C LEU A 18 0.12 3.36 13.94
N THR A 19 -0.43 4.06 14.93
CA THR A 19 -1.83 3.93 15.34
C THR A 19 -2.77 4.37 14.22
N LEU A 20 -2.46 5.49 13.56
CA LEU A 20 -3.20 5.97 12.40
C LEU A 20 -3.16 4.96 11.24
N LEU A 21 -1.99 4.42 10.93
CA LEU A 21 -1.83 3.41 9.88
C LEU A 21 -2.67 2.17 10.19
N GLY A 22 -2.56 1.64 11.42
CA GLY A 22 -3.37 0.51 11.87
C GLY A 22 -4.87 0.78 11.76
N GLY A 23 -5.31 1.97 12.17
CA GLY A 23 -6.71 2.40 12.06
C GLY A 23 -7.20 2.46 10.61
N ILE A 24 -6.42 3.05 9.69
CA ILE A 24 -6.77 3.11 8.27
C ILE A 24 -6.89 1.70 7.68
N CYS A 25 -5.90 0.83 7.94
CA CYS A 25 -5.89 -0.53 7.43
C CYS A 25 -7.06 -1.37 7.99
N LEU A 26 -7.35 -1.25 9.29
CA LEU A 26 -8.44 -1.98 9.92
C LEU A 26 -9.81 -1.51 9.40
N SER A 27 -10.03 -0.19 9.35
CA SER A 27 -11.25 0.40 8.78
C SER A 27 -11.46 -0.05 7.34
N TRP A 28 -10.41 -0.05 6.52
CA TRP A 28 -10.52 -0.54 5.15
C TRP A 28 -10.81 -2.04 5.09
N THR A 29 -10.24 -2.85 5.98
CA THR A 29 -10.54 -4.29 6.04
C THR A 29 -12.00 -4.54 6.38
N LEU A 30 -12.56 -3.80 7.33
CA LEU A 30 -13.99 -3.90 7.68
C LEU A 30 -14.91 -3.61 6.48
N VAL A 31 -14.53 -2.66 5.62
CA VAL A 31 -15.24 -2.36 4.37
C VAL A 31 -14.94 -3.39 3.27
N ALA A 32 -13.69 -3.86 3.16
CA ALA A 32 -13.26 -4.74 2.09
C ALA A 32 -13.87 -6.15 2.20
N LEU A 33 -14.13 -6.64 3.42
CA LEU A 33 -14.73 -7.95 3.65
C LEU A 33 -16.13 -8.12 3.03
N PRO A 34 -17.12 -7.24 3.29
CA PRO A 34 -18.42 -7.34 2.61
C PRO A 34 -18.29 -7.11 1.11
N LEU A 35 -17.43 -6.17 0.68
CA LEU A 35 -17.20 -5.92 -0.75
C LEU A 35 -16.63 -7.15 -1.47
N LEU A 36 -15.79 -7.95 -0.82
CA LEU A 36 -15.26 -9.21 -1.35
C LEU A 36 -16.34 -10.25 -1.63
N LEU A 37 -17.43 -10.24 -0.85
CA LEU A 37 -18.55 -11.15 -1.01
C LEU A 37 -19.55 -10.66 -2.07
N VAL A 38 -19.72 -9.34 -2.19
CA VAL A 38 -20.75 -8.73 -3.04
C VAL A 38 -20.24 -8.43 -4.45
N LEU A 39 -18.99 -7.96 -4.61
CA LEU A 39 -18.51 -7.46 -5.90
C LEU A 39 -17.89 -8.57 -6.76
N PRO A 40 -18.17 -8.58 -8.07
CA PRO A 40 -17.47 -9.44 -9.01
C PRO A 40 -15.98 -9.02 -9.16
N PRO A 41 -15.12 -9.88 -9.73
CA PRO A 41 -13.67 -9.71 -9.69
C PRO A 41 -13.15 -8.39 -10.29
N GLY A 42 -13.77 -7.89 -11.35
CA GLY A 42 -13.40 -6.64 -12.04
C GLY A 42 -13.61 -5.38 -11.20
N PRO A 43 -14.86 -5.03 -10.83
CA PRO A 43 -15.11 -3.87 -9.98
C PRO A 43 -14.51 -4.02 -8.58
N GLY A 44 -14.49 -5.24 -8.01
CA GLY A 44 -13.84 -5.50 -6.72
C GLY A 44 -12.36 -5.10 -6.74
N ARG A 45 -11.63 -5.44 -7.80
CA ARG A 45 -10.23 -5.01 -7.98
C ARG A 45 -10.08 -3.49 -8.02
N ARG A 46 -10.94 -2.79 -8.77
CA ARG A 46 -10.89 -1.32 -8.89
C ARG A 46 -11.19 -0.67 -7.53
N CYS A 47 -12.26 -1.08 -6.86
CA CYS A 47 -12.62 -0.59 -5.53
C CYS A 47 -11.53 -0.89 -4.50
N GLY A 48 -10.97 -2.10 -4.53
CA GLY A 48 -9.84 -2.53 -3.70
C GLY A 48 -8.65 -1.58 -3.82
N ARG A 49 -8.18 -1.35 -5.05
CA ARG A 49 -7.03 -0.48 -5.33
C ARG A 49 -7.32 0.98 -4.99
N LEU A 50 -8.51 1.48 -5.31
CA LEU A 50 -8.90 2.85 -4.99
C LEU A 50 -8.97 3.09 -3.48
N GLY A 51 -9.53 2.16 -2.71
CA GLY A 51 -9.58 2.31 -1.25
C GLY A 51 -8.20 2.27 -0.60
N ILE A 52 -7.33 1.35 -1.03
CA ILE A 52 -5.93 1.30 -0.57
C ILE A 52 -5.20 2.60 -0.95
N LEU A 53 -5.35 3.06 -2.19
CA LEU A 53 -4.78 4.33 -2.68
C LEU A 53 -5.22 5.51 -1.79
N LEU A 54 -6.52 5.67 -1.56
CA LEU A 54 -7.06 6.78 -0.77
C LEU A 54 -6.58 6.70 0.69
N GLY A 55 -6.61 5.51 1.29
CA GLY A 55 -6.12 5.30 2.65
C GLY A 55 -4.62 5.63 2.79
N PHE A 56 -3.79 5.20 1.85
CA PHE A 56 -2.36 5.51 1.88
C PHE A 56 -2.07 6.97 1.54
N ARG A 57 -2.83 7.61 0.65
CA ARG A 57 -2.71 9.06 0.42
C ARG A 57 -3.06 9.85 1.66
N LEU A 58 -4.12 9.48 2.38
CA LEU A 58 -4.48 10.08 3.65
C LEU A 58 -3.34 9.92 4.67
N TYR A 59 -2.79 8.71 4.80
CA TYR A 59 -1.67 8.44 5.70
C TYR A 59 -0.43 9.29 5.37
N VAL A 60 0.00 9.32 4.11
CA VAL A 60 1.15 10.11 3.65
C VAL A 60 0.92 11.60 3.87
N TRP A 61 -0.30 12.09 3.60
CA TRP A 61 -0.66 13.49 3.85
C TRP A 61 -0.53 13.85 5.32
N THR A 62 -1.01 12.99 6.23
CA THR A 62 -0.86 13.22 7.68
C THR A 62 0.60 13.17 8.12
N LEU A 63 1.42 12.27 7.56
CA LEU A 63 2.86 12.22 7.85
C LEU A 63 3.59 13.51 7.46
N ILE A 64 3.25 14.09 6.31
CA ILE A 64 3.79 15.39 5.86
C ILE A 64 3.31 16.50 6.79
N LEU A 65 2.02 16.51 7.15
CA LEU A 65 1.43 17.52 8.04
C LEU A 65 2.06 17.51 9.43
N MET A 66 2.36 16.32 9.97
CA MET A 66 3.07 16.16 11.24
C MET A 66 4.55 16.55 11.17
N GLY A 67 5.07 16.90 9.98
CA GLY A 67 6.49 17.21 9.77
C GLY A 67 7.42 15.99 9.91
N ALA A 68 6.85 14.78 9.92
CA ALA A 68 7.59 13.54 10.14
C ALA A 68 8.44 13.15 8.93
N TYR A 69 7.98 13.50 7.72
CA TYR A 69 8.63 13.16 6.46
C TYR A 69 8.76 14.38 5.55
N ARG A 70 9.93 14.49 4.90
CA ARG A 70 10.14 15.34 3.71
C ARG A 70 10.28 14.41 2.51
N LEU A 71 9.26 14.39 1.66
CA LEU A 71 9.18 13.48 0.52
C LEU A 71 9.39 14.27 -0.78
N ASP A 72 10.37 13.86 -1.58
CA ASP A 72 10.45 14.25 -2.98
C ASP A 72 9.96 13.08 -3.83
N LEU A 73 8.74 13.19 -4.34
CA LEU A 73 8.09 12.17 -5.17
C LEU A 73 8.14 12.52 -6.66
N ARG A 74 8.92 13.52 -7.08
CA ARG A 74 8.98 13.96 -8.49
C ARG A 74 9.42 12.84 -9.42
N ALA A 75 10.35 12.01 -8.99
CA ALA A 75 10.83 10.86 -9.78
C ALA A 75 9.72 9.81 -10.05
N LEU A 76 8.71 9.70 -9.18
CA LEU A 76 7.60 8.76 -9.36
C LEU A 76 6.60 9.22 -10.42
N SER A 77 6.64 10.48 -10.84
CA SER A 77 5.76 11.01 -11.90
C SER A 77 5.97 10.28 -13.24
N VAL A 78 7.19 9.82 -13.51
CA VAL A 78 7.53 9.04 -14.71
C VAL A 78 6.74 7.72 -14.80
N LEU A 79 6.36 7.14 -13.66
CA LEU A 79 5.57 5.91 -13.63
C LEU A 79 4.12 6.10 -14.11
N ARG A 80 3.61 7.33 -14.05
CA ARG A 80 2.24 7.62 -14.51
C ARG A 80 2.15 7.65 -16.03
N GLU A 81 3.17 8.15 -16.70
CA GLU A 81 3.18 8.39 -18.14
C GLU A 81 3.94 7.30 -18.91
N GLY A 82 4.73 6.47 -18.22
CA GLY A 82 5.53 5.41 -18.82
C GLY A 82 4.77 4.11 -19.14
N PRO A 83 5.41 3.19 -19.88
CA PRO A 83 4.89 1.85 -20.12
C PRO A 83 4.86 1.00 -18.82
N PRO A 84 4.17 -0.16 -18.80
CA PRO A 84 4.19 -1.07 -17.67
C PRO A 84 5.61 -1.52 -17.33
N VAL A 85 6.01 -1.38 -16.06
CA VAL A 85 7.35 -1.69 -15.57
C VAL A 85 7.30 -2.46 -14.27
N VAL A 86 8.32 -3.29 -14.03
CA VAL A 86 8.49 -4.00 -12.76
C VAL A 86 9.37 -3.17 -11.83
N LEU A 87 8.83 -2.82 -10.66
CA LEU A 87 9.58 -2.14 -9.61
C LEU A 87 10.22 -3.16 -8.66
N ALA A 88 11.55 -3.20 -8.61
CA ALA A 88 12.33 -4.10 -7.76
C ALA A 88 13.27 -3.30 -6.84
N PRO A 89 12.74 -2.65 -5.79
CA PRO A 89 13.57 -1.96 -4.80
C PRO A 89 14.48 -2.95 -4.08
N ASN A 90 15.73 -2.56 -3.81
CA ASN A 90 16.73 -3.42 -3.17
C ASN A 90 16.40 -3.70 -1.68
N HIS A 91 15.84 -2.71 -0.97
CA HIS A 91 15.47 -2.81 0.44
C HIS A 91 14.06 -2.22 0.67
N PRO A 92 12.98 -2.92 0.25
CA PRO A 92 11.64 -2.42 0.45
C PRO A 92 11.28 -2.42 1.94
N SER A 93 11.11 -1.24 2.50
CA SER A 93 10.37 -1.06 3.75
C SER A 93 8.87 -1.03 3.46
N LEU A 94 8.07 -1.18 4.52
CA LEU A 94 6.61 -1.02 4.42
C LEU A 94 6.23 0.35 3.85
N ILE A 95 6.94 1.39 4.27
CA ILE A 95 6.66 2.77 3.86
C ILE A 95 6.95 2.98 2.37
N ASP A 96 8.00 2.37 1.82
CA ASP A 96 8.33 2.51 0.39
C ASP A 96 7.19 2.00 -0.49
N ALA A 97 6.64 0.83 -0.16
CA ALA A 97 5.49 0.29 -0.88
C ALA A 97 4.26 1.20 -0.74
N LEU A 98 3.99 1.74 0.46
CA LEU A 98 2.90 2.67 0.69
C LEU A 98 3.04 3.95 -0.14
N LEU A 99 4.24 4.52 -0.22
CA LEU A 99 4.52 5.73 -0.99
C LEU A 99 4.29 5.53 -2.49
N ILE A 100 4.75 4.39 -3.02
CA ILE A 100 4.54 4.04 -4.43
C ILE A 100 3.04 3.85 -4.71
N ILE A 101 2.34 3.09 -3.87
CA ILE A 101 0.91 2.83 -4.05
C ILE A 101 0.08 4.11 -3.91
N ALA A 102 0.45 5.02 -3.01
CA ALA A 102 -0.21 6.32 -2.85
C ALA A 102 -0.07 7.21 -4.09
N HIS A 103 0.99 7.01 -4.89
CA HIS A 103 1.30 7.81 -6.08
C HIS A 103 0.78 7.18 -7.38
N GLU A 104 0.94 5.86 -7.56
CA GLU A 104 0.56 5.12 -8.77
C GLU A 104 -0.61 4.16 -8.50
N PRO A 105 -1.84 4.52 -8.90
CA PRO A 105 -3.04 3.73 -8.60
C PRO A 105 -3.11 2.39 -9.35
N ARG A 106 -2.35 2.21 -10.44
CA ARG A 106 -2.37 0.97 -11.22
C ARG A 106 -1.48 -0.12 -10.64
N VAL A 107 -0.53 0.25 -9.77
CA VAL A 107 0.50 -0.66 -9.27
C VAL A 107 -0.10 -1.91 -8.63
N ALA A 108 0.48 -3.07 -8.96
CA ALA A 108 0.21 -4.31 -8.28
C ALA A 108 1.40 -4.71 -7.41
N CYS A 109 1.14 -5.01 -6.14
CA CYS A 109 2.17 -5.42 -5.20
C CYS A 109 2.25 -6.95 -5.13
N VAL A 110 3.48 -7.47 -5.11
CA VAL A 110 3.74 -8.86 -4.69
C VAL A 110 3.85 -8.87 -3.18
N MET A 111 2.85 -9.44 -2.51
CA MET A 111 2.78 -9.48 -1.06
C MET A 111 3.18 -10.84 -0.51
N LYS A 112 3.92 -10.81 0.60
CA LYS A 112 4.22 -11.99 1.40
C LYS A 112 2.92 -12.66 1.85
N SER A 113 2.86 -13.98 1.74
CA SER A 113 1.67 -14.79 2.05
C SER A 113 1.11 -14.53 3.46
N ALA A 114 1.98 -14.34 4.45
CA ALA A 114 1.58 -14.02 5.83
C ALA A 114 0.85 -12.66 5.93
N LEU A 115 1.23 -11.68 5.11
CA LEU A 115 0.61 -10.35 5.11
C LEU A 115 -0.79 -10.38 4.48
N MET A 116 -0.98 -11.25 3.49
CA MET A 116 -2.31 -11.48 2.88
C MET A 116 -3.30 -12.16 3.81
N ASN A 117 -2.82 -12.83 4.87
CA ASN A 117 -3.66 -13.49 5.87
C ASN A 117 -3.80 -12.63 7.15
N ASN A 118 -3.20 -11.44 7.18
CA ASN A 118 -3.25 -10.55 8.32
C ASN A 118 -4.58 -9.77 8.35
N VAL A 119 -5.13 -9.54 9.54
CA VAL A 119 -6.40 -8.83 9.76
C VAL A 119 -6.36 -7.38 9.25
N PHE A 120 -5.20 -6.71 9.28
CA PHE A 120 -5.09 -5.31 8.86
C PHE A 120 -5.04 -5.14 7.34
N LEU A 121 -4.35 -6.05 6.63
CA LEU A 121 -3.99 -5.85 5.23
C LEU A 121 -4.59 -6.90 4.29
N GLY A 122 -5.02 -8.04 4.82
CA GLY A 122 -5.39 -9.21 4.03
C GLY A 122 -6.65 -9.01 3.20
N ALA A 123 -7.73 -8.51 3.80
CA ALA A 123 -8.99 -8.30 3.09
C ALA A 123 -8.84 -7.25 1.97
N GLY A 124 -8.23 -6.10 2.29
CA GLY A 124 -7.93 -5.07 1.30
C GLY A 124 -7.06 -5.59 0.15
N ALA A 125 -5.97 -6.29 0.46
CA ALA A 125 -5.07 -6.85 -0.55
C ALA A 125 -5.75 -7.89 -1.45
N ARG A 126 -6.62 -8.73 -0.89
CA ARG A 126 -7.41 -9.72 -1.64
C ARG A 126 -8.43 -9.04 -2.55
N LEU A 127 -9.12 -8.01 -2.06
CA LEU A 127 -10.06 -7.21 -2.84
C LEU A 127 -9.35 -6.52 -4.00
N ALA A 128 -8.18 -5.93 -3.75
CA ALA A 128 -7.32 -5.28 -4.75
C ALA A 128 -6.65 -6.26 -5.74
N ARG A 129 -6.77 -7.57 -5.48
CA ARG A 129 -6.16 -8.66 -6.25
C ARG A 129 -4.65 -8.48 -6.38
N TYR A 130 -3.99 -8.15 -5.28
CA TYR A 130 -2.52 -8.18 -5.20
C TYR A 130 -1.98 -9.60 -5.29
N ILE A 131 -0.75 -9.70 -5.78
CA ILE A 131 -0.12 -10.97 -6.16
C ILE A 131 0.45 -11.60 -4.90
N ARG A 132 0.20 -12.89 -4.71
CA ARG A 132 0.80 -13.63 -3.60
C ARG A 132 2.22 -14.07 -3.99
N HIS A 133 3.18 -13.91 -3.08
CA HIS A 133 4.56 -14.37 -3.26
C HIS A 133 4.67 -15.88 -3.56
N ASP A 134 3.81 -16.71 -2.94
CA ASP A 134 3.89 -18.17 -3.03
C ASP A 134 2.65 -18.82 -3.65
N PRO A 135 2.81 -19.91 -4.43
CA PRO A 135 4.08 -20.47 -4.93
C PRO A 135 4.67 -19.66 -6.11
N PRO A 136 6.01 -19.70 -6.34
CA PRO A 136 6.69 -18.82 -7.32
C PRO A 136 6.14 -18.91 -8.75
N ARG A 137 5.79 -20.11 -9.22
CA ARG A 137 5.21 -20.30 -10.56
C ARG A 137 3.91 -19.53 -10.72
N ARG A 138 3.06 -19.54 -9.69
CA ARG A 138 1.78 -18.82 -9.69
C ARG A 138 2.02 -17.31 -9.63
N MET A 139 2.94 -16.86 -8.79
CA MET A 139 3.34 -15.46 -8.70
C MET A 139 3.77 -14.91 -10.07
N ILE A 140 4.62 -15.63 -10.80
CA ILE A 140 5.09 -15.23 -12.13
C ILE A 140 3.91 -15.15 -13.12
N HIS A 141 3.04 -16.17 -13.16
CA HIS A 141 1.86 -16.13 -14.03
C HIS A 141 0.92 -14.96 -13.73
N GLU A 142 0.67 -14.67 -12.45
CA GLU A 142 -0.16 -13.54 -12.02
C GLU A 142 0.51 -12.20 -12.36
N ALA A 143 1.83 -12.06 -12.18
CA ALA A 143 2.59 -10.87 -12.55
C ALA A 143 2.58 -10.61 -14.07
N VAL A 144 2.76 -11.64 -14.89
CA VAL A 144 2.68 -11.51 -16.35
C VAL A 144 1.27 -11.12 -16.79
N ALA A 145 0.24 -11.72 -16.19
CA ALA A 145 -1.15 -11.36 -16.48
C ALA A 145 -1.45 -9.90 -16.09
N GLU A 146 -0.80 -9.40 -15.05
CA GLU A 146 -0.94 -8.04 -14.57
C GLU A 146 -0.26 -7.01 -15.47
N LEU A 147 0.98 -7.27 -15.89
CA LEU A 147 1.69 -6.46 -16.87
C LEU A 147 0.92 -6.34 -18.19
N ARG A 148 0.32 -7.45 -18.67
CA ARG A 148 -0.53 -7.45 -19.87
C ARG A 148 -1.80 -6.61 -19.72
N ARG A 149 -2.27 -6.36 -18.50
CA ARG A 149 -3.42 -5.49 -18.21
C ARG A 149 -3.03 -4.02 -18.00
N GLY A 150 -1.75 -3.69 -18.15
CA GLY A 150 -1.22 -2.34 -17.94
C GLY A 150 -1.00 -1.96 -16.48
N GLY A 151 -0.85 -2.96 -15.60
CA GLY A 151 -0.47 -2.80 -14.20
C GLY A 151 1.02 -2.99 -13.96
#